data_AF-A0AA39T6I7-F1
#
_entry.id   AF-A0AA39T6I7-F1
#
_cell.length_a   1.000
_cell.length_b   1.000
_cell.length_c   1.000
_cell.angle_alpha   90.00
_cell.angle_beta   90.00
_cell.angle_gamma   90.00
#
_symmetry.space_group_name_H-M   'P 1'
#
loop_
_entity.id
_entity.type
_entity.pdbx_description
1 polymer ?
#
loop_
_entity_poly.entity_id
_entity_poly.type
_entity_poly.pdbx_seq_one_letter_code
_entity_poly.pdbx_strand_id
1 'polypeptide(L)'
;MALPSSFRDIPIGSPVYNLLCKHDTGHGSFITHLDRMPIPMKAGIFLIPFTFNAIMAILIAWRARSASTHYDILAILFAGELMPKYKPGPPSSWFWFCMNIIIDYCVYQFMLPVVKNRASLNKLPPDEFQLAYTQSIFQAINPNFLQTNVGYNTRIGFWSVEYEAPMSAYQLVEDGVVDLDYWDVSVYQRDSTGWKVWEVVKSNGADGSGWNRTMQIFMGKLEAMDKSDLAEKFKAMLQTYTNLPDRILTPEGIRPVEELFKNENLDFVVLWNEGLREASSVADA
;
A
#
# COMPACT_ATOMS: atom_id res chain seq x y z
N MET A 1 -14.91 14.79 -2.35
CA MET A 1 -15.27 13.40 -2.00
C MET A 1 -15.78 13.45 -0.58
N ALA A 2 -17.02 13.07 -0.33
CA ALA A 2 -17.55 13.06 1.04
C ALA A 2 -16.88 11.91 1.80
N LEU A 3 -16.09 12.24 2.82
CA LEU A 3 -15.43 11.23 3.63
C LEU A 3 -16.46 10.52 4.54
N PRO A 4 -16.27 9.22 4.83
CA PRO A 4 -17.11 8.51 5.79
C PRO A 4 -17.19 9.26 7.13
N SER A 5 -18.32 9.16 7.84
CA SER A 5 -18.54 9.82 9.15
C SER A 5 -17.53 9.43 10.24
N SER A 6 -16.74 8.38 10.02
CA SER A 6 -15.68 7.91 10.92
C SER A 6 -14.44 8.82 10.93
N PHE A 7 -14.34 9.76 9.98
CA PHE A 7 -13.25 10.70 9.89
C PHE A 7 -13.51 11.94 10.76
N ARG A 8 -12.57 12.25 11.65
CA ARG A 8 -12.53 13.47 12.46
C ARG A 8 -11.58 14.50 11.86
N ASP A 9 -11.91 15.77 11.99
CA ASP A 9 -11.03 16.85 11.54
C ASP A 9 -9.77 16.92 12.41
N ILE A 10 -8.62 17.03 11.75
CA ILE A 10 -7.35 17.30 12.43
C ILE A 10 -7.21 18.81 12.55
N PRO A 11 -7.01 19.37 13.76
CA PRO A 11 -6.89 20.80 13.95
C PRO A 11 -5.81 21.41 13.06
N ILE A 12 -6.17 22.43 12.28
CA ILE A 12 -5.25 23.15 11.40
C ILE A 12 -4.13 23.76 12.24
N GLY A 13 -2.89 23.55 11.81
CA GLY A 13 -1.70 24.05 12.51
C GLY A 13 -1.24 23.17 13.67
N SER A 14 -1.96 22.08 14.00
CA SER A 14 -1.45 21.08 14.94
C SER A 14 -0.15 20.43 14.43
N PRO A 15 0.72 19.92 15.32
CA PRO A 15 1.97 19.27 14.92
C PRO A 15 1.74 18.12 13.91
N VAL A 16 0.69 17.33 14.12
CA VAL A 16 0.29 16.24 13.21
C VAL A 16 -0.18 16.78 11.86
N TYR A 17 -1.01 17.83 11.85
CA TYR A 17 -1.45 18.47 10.60
C TYR A 17 -0.25 18.98 9.78
N ASN A 18 0.70 19.63 10.45
CA ASN A 18 1.90 20.18 9.80
C ASN A 18 2.81 19.06 9.26
N LEU A 19 2.94 17.95 9.99
CA LEU A 19 3.65 16.76 9.54
C LEU A 19 3.01 16.19 8.26
N LEU A 20 1.70 15.98 8.25
CA LEU A 20 0.99 15.44 7.08
C LEU A 20 1.12 16.37 5.87
N CYS A 21 0.97 17.69 6.07
CA CYS A 21 1.18 18.68 5.01
C CYS A 21 2.62 18.69 4.47
N LYS A 22 3.62 18.52 5.33
CA LYS A 22 5.04 18.50 4.93
C LYS A 22 5.36 17.31 4.03
N HIS A 23 4.76 16.15 4.32
CA HIS A 23 5.05 14.90 3.62
C HIS A 23 4.08 14.58 2.49
N ASP A 24 3.04 15.39 2.28
CA ASP A 24 2.07 15.20 1.20
C ASP A 24 2.68 15.50 -0.17
N THR A 25 3.10 14.44 -0.87
CA THR A 25 3.61 14.48 -2.25
C THR A 25 2.48 14.57 -3.29
N GLY A 26 1.34 15.15 -2.92
CA GLY A 26 0.14 15.28 -3.75
C GLY A 26 -0.71 14.00 -3.79
N HIS A 27 -0.59 13.16 -2.76
CA HIS A 27 -1.32 11.90 -2.65
C HIS A 27 -2.54 12.05 -1.73
N GLY A 28 -2.49 12.98 -0.79
CA GLY A 28 -3.61 13.35 0.07
C GLY A 28 -4.13 12.23 0.96
N SER A 29 -3.37 11.14 1.15
CA SER A 29 -3.78 9.99 1.97
C SER A 29 -2.57 9.31 2.60
N PHE A 30 -2.65 9.00 3.89
CA PHE A 30 -1.65 8.24 4.64
C PHE A 30 -2.30 7.15 5.47
N ILE A 31 -1.57 6.07 5.72
CA ILE A 31 -1.94 5.05 6.69
C ILE A 31 -0.76 4.88 7.63
N THR A 32 -1.00 4.98 8.94
CA THR A 32 -0.01 4.67 9.96
C THR A 32 -0.33 3.29 10.55
N HIS A 33 0.70 2.63 11.09
CA HIS A 33 0.54 1.52 12.00
C HIS A 33 1.75 1.46 12.92
N LEU A 34 1.54 1.05 14.16
CA LEU A 34 2.64 0.78 15.07
C LEU A 34 3.06 -0.68 14.91
N ASP A 35 4.25 -0.90 14.35
CA ASP A 35 4.79 -2.25 14.20
C ASP A 35 5.26 -2.80 15.56
N ARG A 36 4.49 -3.74 16.12
CA ARG A 36 4.78 -4.40 17.41
C ARG A 36 5.53 -5.73 17.26
N MET A 37 6.05 -6.06 16.07
CA MET A 37 6.74 -7.33 15.85
C MET A 37 8.08 -7.42 16.60
N PRO A 38 8.53 -8.64 16.96
CA PRO A 38 9.82 -8.81 17.62
C PRO A 38 10.99 -8.29 16.76
N ILE A 39 11.95 -7.63 17.40
CA ILE A 39 13.14 -7.06 16.73
C ILE A 39 13.88 -8.09 15.84
N PRO A 40 14.11 -9.35 16.25
CA PRO A 40 14.79 -10.32 15.39
C PRO A 40 14.05 -10.59 14.08
N MET A 41 12.71 -10.58 14.10
CA MET A 41 11.89 -10.79 12.90
C MET A 41 11.98 -9.59 11.95
N LYS A 42 11.94 -8.36 12.50
CA LYS A 42 12.16 -7.13 11.72
C LYS A 42 13.54 -7.11 11.06
N ALA A 43 14.57 -7.48 11.80
CA ALA A 43 15.94 -7.55 11.29
C ALA A 43 16.07 -8.57 10.15
N GLY A 44 15.46 -9.75 10.29
CA GLY A 44 15.46 -10.78 9.24
C GLY A 44 14.77 -10.30 7.96
N ILE A 45 13.60 -9.68 8.08
CA ILE A 45 12.84 -9.16 6.93
C ILE A 45 13.56 -7.99 6.26
N PHE A 46 14.25 -7.14 7.01
CA PHE A 46 15.09 -6.07 6.46
C PHE A 46 16.34 -6.60 5.74
N LEU A 47 16.96 -7.66 6.26
CA LEU A 47 18.22 -8.18 5.74
C LEU A 47 18.08 -8.75 4.32
N ILE A 48 16.92 -9.31 3.97
CA ILE A 48 16.66 -9.87 2.64
C ILE A 48 16.76 -8.79 1.53
N PRO A 49 15.93 -7.73 1.52
CA PRO A 49 16.03 -6.67 0.51
C PRO A 49 17.33 -5.89 0.63
N PHE A 50 17.90 -5.71 1.83
CA PHE A 50 19.21 -5.08 1.99
C PHE A 50 20.31 -5.87 1.27
N THR A 51 20.38 -7.18 1.50
CA THR A 51 21.37 -8.07 0.87
C THR A 51 21.17 -8.09 -0.64
N PHE A 52 19.92 -8.21 -1.09
CA PHE A 52 19.58 -8.17 -2.52
C PHE A 52 20.02 -6.84 -3.17
N ASN A 53 19.68 -5.70 -2.55
CA ASN A 53 20.06 -4.37 -3.04
C ASN A 53 21.57 -4.17 -3.02
N ALA A 54 22.29 -4.67 -2.02
CA ALA A 54 23.75 -4.62 -1.97
C ALA A 54 24.37 -5.44 -3.11
N ILE A 55 23.87 -6.65 -3.38
CA ILE A 55 24.30 -7.47 -4.52
C ILE A 55 24.02 -6.72 -5.83
N MET A 56 22.82 -6.14 -5.99
CA MET A 56 22.47 -5.36 -7.18
C MET A 56 23.35 -4.13 -7.36
N ALA A 57 23.65 -3.40 -6.28
CA ALA A 57 24.55 -2.24 -6.33
C ALA A 57 25.97 -2.65 -6.73
N ILE A 58 26.49 -3.78 -6.20
CA ILE A 58 27.78 -4.35 -6.60
C ILE A 58 27.76 -4.74 -8.07
N LEU A 59 26.70 -5.40 -8.55
CA LEU A 59 26.54 -5.78 -9.96
C LEU A 59 26.49 -4.54 -10.86
N ILE A 60 25.73 -3.50 -10.50
CA ILE A 60 25.65 -2.25 -11.25
C ILE A 60 27.01 -1.53 -11.25
N ALA A 61 27.71 -1.47 -10.12
CA ALA A 61 29.04 -0.84 -10.04
C ALA A 61 30.09 -1.61 -10.86
N TRP A 62 30.08 -2.94 -10.78
CA TRP A 62 30.91 -3.81 -11.61
C TRP A 62 30.56 -3.61 -13.10
N ARG A 63 29.27 -3.50 -13.44
CA ARG A 63 28.81 -3.24 -14.79
C ARG A 63 29.24 -1.89 -15.32
N ALA A 64 29.10 -0.81 -14.54
CA ALA A 64 29.56 0.52 -14.92
C ALA A 64 31.08 0.54 -15.17
N ARG A 65 31.86 -0.19 -14.35
CA ARG A 65 33.30 -0.38 -14.58
C ARG A 65 33.57 -1.18 -15.86
N SER A 66 32.87 -2.29 -16.07
CA SER A 66 33.08 -3.19 -17.21
C SER A 66 32.63 -2.59 -18.55
N ALA A 67 31.60 -1.73 -18.56
CA ALA A 67 31.11 -1.01 -19.73
C ALA A 67 32.19 -0.11 -20.37
N SER A 68 33.16 0.36 -19.58
CA SER A 68 34.35 1.05 -20.11
C SER A 68 35.28 0.16 -20.94
N THR A 69 35.08 -1.17 -20.90
CA THR A 69 35.96 -2.19 -21.49
C THR A 69 35.26 -3.19 -22.43
N HIS A 70 33.93 -3.32 -22.43
CA HIS A 70 33.18 -4.33 -23.18
C HIS A 70 31.81 -3.80 -23.70
N TYR A 71 31.22 -4.48 -24.71
CA TYR A 71 29.89 -4.15 -25.28
C TYR A 71 28.83 -3.94 -24.19
N ASP A 72 28.19 -2.77 -24.22
CA ASP A 72 27.11 -2.41 -23.31
C ASP A 72 25.85 -2.01 -24.09
N ILE A 73 24.78 -2.79 -23.94
CA ILE A 73 23.47 -2.51 -24.54
C ILE A 73 22.81 -1.30 -23.88
N LEU A 74 23.05 -1.07 -22.58
CA LEU A 74 22.58 0.13 -21.89
C LEU A 74 23.35 1.34 -22.39
N ALA A 75 24.67 1.23 -22.60
CA ALA A 75 25.43 2.28 -23.29
C ALA A 75 24.84 2.53 -24.67
N ILE A 76 24.50 1.52 -25.49
CA ILE A 76 23.86 1.73 -26.80
C ILE A 76 22.49 2.42 -26.68
N LEU A 77 21.68 2.05 -25.68
CA LEU A 77 20.36 2.65 -25.40
C LEU A 77 20.44 4.10 -24.89
N PHE A 78 21.50 4.44 -24.14
CA PHE A 78 21.72 5.77 -23.54
C PHE A 78 22.87 6.58 -24.20
N ALA A 79 23.50 6.05 -25.25
CA ALA A 79 24.73 6.56 -25.88
C ALA A 79 24.54 7.92 -26.56
N GLY A 80 23.30 8.28 -26.89
CA GLY A 80 23.00 9.53 -27.57
C GLY A 80 23.28 10.78 -26.73
N GLU A 81 23.14 10.70 -25.40
CA GLU A 81 23.25 11.89 -24.52
C GLU A 81 24.40 11.84 -23.52
N LEU A 82 24.78 10.67 -22.99
CA LEU A 82 25.74 10.57 -21.87
C LEU A 82 27.18 10.20 -22.26
N MET A 83 27.42 9.60 -23.44
CA MET A 83 28.74 9.05 -23.78
C MET A 83 29.17 9.25 -25.25
N PRO A 84 29.57 10.47 -25.65
CA PRO A 84 29.83 10.83 -27.05
C PRO A 84 31.07 10.19 -27.71
N LYS A 85 31.86 9.38 -27.00
CA LYS A 85 33.11 8.75 -27.50
C LYS A 85 33.16 7.23 -27.37
N TYR A 86 32.01 6.56 -27.26
CA TYR A 86 31.98 5.10 -27.18
C TYR A 86 32.05 4.47 -28.58
N LYS A 87 33.09 3.66 -28.85
CA LYS A 87 33.22 2.83 -30.06
C LYS A 87 33.42 1.37 -29.64
N PRO A 88 32.38 0.51 -29.70
CA PRO A 88 32.52 -0.88 -29.29
C PRO A 88 33.32 -1.68 -30.34
N GLY A 89 34.37 -2.39 -29.90
CA GLY A 89 35.07 -3.43 -30.69
C GLY A 89 34.50 -4.82 -30.42
N PRO A 90 34.72 -5.84 -31.29
CA PRO A 90 34.05 -7.14 -31.28
C PRO A 90 34.12 -7.87 -29.92
N PRO A 91 33.09 -8.66 -29.53
CA PRO A 91 33.07 -9.29 -28.22
C PRO A 91 34.21 -10.31 -28.12
N SER A 92 34.94 -10.27 -27.00
CA SER A 92 36.02 -11.23 -26.71
C SER A 92 35.50 -12.66 -26.53
N SER A 93 34.21 -12.81 -26.17
CA SER A 93 33.53 -14.10 -26.05
C SER A 93 32.02 -13.94 -26.20
N TRP A 94 31.41 -14.78 -27.04
CA TRP A 94 29.96 -14.84 -27.21
C TRP A 94 29.21 -15.30 -25.96
N PHE A 95 29.81 -16.18 -25.16
CA PHE A 95 29.21 -16.61 -23.90
C PHE A 95 29.06 -15.43 -22.92
N TRP A 96 30.14 -14.64 -22.76
CA TRP A 96 30.12 -13.45 -21.91
C TRP A 96 29.21 -12.35 -22.44
N PHE A 97 29.14 -12.19 -23.76
CA PHE A 97 28.19 -11.28 -24.40
C PHE A 97 26.74 -11.65 -24.05
N CYS A 98 26.33 -12.91 -24.23
CA CYS A 98 24.97 -13.36 -23.89
C CYS A 98 24.65 -13.23 -22.40
N MET A 99 25.61 -13.56 -21.51
CA MET A 99 25.45 -13.37 -20.07
C MET A 99 25.21 -11.90 -19.70
N ASN A 100 25.90 -10.97 -20.36
CA ASN A 100 25.68 -9.54 -20.17
C ASN A 100 24.26 -9.13 -20.60
N ILE A 101 23.80 -9.54 -21.79
CA ILE A 101 22.43 -9.23 -22.25
C ILE A 101 21.38 -9.69 -21.22
N ILE A 102 21.54 -10.90 -20.68
CA ILE A 102 20.62 -11.44 -19.68
C ILE A 102 20.63 -10.58 -18.41
N ILE A 103 21.82 -10.20 -17.91
CA ILE A 103 21.94 -9.33 -16.74
C ILE A 103 21.29 -7.97 -16.99
N ASP A 104 21.52 -7.35 -18.16
CA ASP A 104 20.92 -6.05 -18.51
C ASP A 104 19.40 -6.14 -18.60
N TYR A 105 18.89 -7.22 -19.20
CA TYR A 105 17.45 -7.49 -19.24
C TYR A 105 16.87 -7.66 -17.84
N CYS A 106 17.53 -8.42 -16.95
CA CYS A 106 17.09 -8.59 -15.57
C CYS A 106 17.09 -7.27 -14.78
N VAL A 107 18.13 -6.46 -14.91
CA VAL A 107 18.21 -5.11 -14.28
C VAL A 107 17.07 -4.22 -14.82
N TYR A 108 16.85 -4.22 -16.13
CA TYR A 108 15.80 -3.41 -16.77
C TYR A 108 14.38 -3.85 -16.37
N GLN A 109 14.12 -5.16 -16.32
CA GLN A 109 12.84 -5.70 -15.86
C GLN A 109 12.59 -5.43 -14.38
N PHE A 110 13.61 -5.34 -13.54
CA PHE A 110 13.46 -4.98 -12.13
C PHE A 110 13.11 -3.50 -11.92
N MET A 111 13.59 -2.61 -12.80
CA MET A 111 13.38 -1.15 -12.67
C MET A 111 12.01 -0.68 -13.23
N LEU A 112 11.42 -1.37 -14.20
CA LEU A 112 10.16 -0.98 -14.87
C LEU A 112 8.84 -1.09 -14.05
N PRO A 113 8.62 -2.08 -13.14
CA PRO A 113 7.31 -2.33 -12.53
C PRO A 113 6.85 -1.22 -11.57
N VAL A 114 7.77 -0.44 -11.01
CA VAL A 114 7.47 0.57 -9.98
C VAL A 114 6.56 1.69 -10.50
N VAL A 115 6.52 1.94 -11.81
CA VAL A 115 5.79 3.09 -12.40
C VAL A 115 4.36 2.74 -12.85
N LYS A 116 4.01 1.46 -13.04
CA LYS A 116 2.77 1.08 -13.76
C LYS A 116 1.51 0.96 -12.89
N ASN A 117 1.63 0.60 -11.61
CA ASN A 117 0.47 0.17 -10.81
C ASN A 117 -0.43 1.31 -10.31
N ARG A 118 0.05 2.56 -10.25
CA ARG A 118 -0.77 3.72 -9.79
C ARG A 118 -1.59 4.35 -10.90
N ALA A 119 -1.10 4.26 -12.14
CA ALA A 119 -1.75 4.86 -13.30
C ALA A 119 -3.07 4.17 -13.69
N SER A 120 -3.38 3.00 -13.13
CA SER A 120 -4.63 2.27 -13.35
C SER A 120 -5.80 2.78 -12.51
N LEU A 121 -5.59 3.11 -11.22
CA LEU A 121 -6.69 3.59 -10.36
C LEU A 121 -7.26 4.93 -10.79
N ASN A 122 -6.40 5.88 -11.13
CA ASN A 122 -6.84 7.23 -11.51
C ASN A 122 -7.63 7.27 -12.83
N LYS A 123 -7.72 6.14 -13.55
CA LYS A 123 -8.48 6.00 -14.80
C LYS A 123 -9.87 5.36 -14.59
N LEU A 124 -10.18 4.91 -13.39
CA LEU A 124 -11.47 4.29 -13.09
C LEU A 124 -12.59 5.35 -13.06
N PRO A 125 -13.83 4.98 -13.45
CA PRO A 125 -15.01 5.78 -13.17
C PRO A 125 -15.12 6.15 -11.68
N PRO A 126 -15.76 7.28 -11.32
CA PRO A 126 -15.79 7.76 -9.93
C PRO A 126 -16.31 6.74 -8.92
N ASP A 127 -17.37 6.00 -9.25
CA ASP A 127 -17.99 4.95 -8.43
C ASP A 127 -17.07 3.73 -8.26
N GLU A 128 -16.52 3.20 -9.35
CA GLU A 128 -15.52 2.12 -9.29
C GLU A 128 -14.27 2.53 -8.51
N PHE A 129 -13.83 3.78 -8.65
CA PHE A 129 -12.71 4.33 -7.89
C PHE A 129 -13.01 4.36 -6.39
N GLN A 130 -14.20 4.82 -5.97
CA GLN A 130 -14.57 4.83 -4.54
C GLN A 130 -14.50 3.43 -3.95
N LEU A 131 -15.05 2.45 -4.66
CA LEU A 131 -15.06 1.06 -4.23
C LEU A 131 -13.64 0.50 -4.14
N ALA A 132 -12.84 0.68 -5.19
CA ALA A 132 -11.44 0.23 -5.25
C ALA A 132 -10.58 0.85 -4.14
N TYR A 133 -10.74 2.16 -3.93
CA TYR A 133 -10.03 2.90 -2.91
C TYR A 133 -10.40 2.39 -1.51
N THR A 134 -11.69 2.22 -1.24
CA THR A 134 -12.21 1.69 0.03
C THR A 134 -11.67 0.27 0.31
N GLN A 135 -11.72 -0.62 -0.70
CA GLN A 135 -11.17 -1.97 -0.59
C GLN A 135 -9.67 -1.97 -0.32
N SER A 136 -8.93 -1.05 -0.95
CA SER A 136 -7.48 -0.93 -0.76
C SER A 136 -7.12 -0.53 0.67
N ILE A 137 -7.89 0.39 1.28
CA ILE A 137 -7.70 0.80 2.67
C ILE A 137 -7.89 -0.41 3.56
N PHE A 138 -8.96 -1.20 3.35
CA PHE A 138 -9.27 -2.37 4.17
C PHE A 138 -8.19 -3.43 4.16
N GLN A 139 -7.54 -3.64 3.03
CA GLN A 139 -6.40 -4.54 2.96
C GLN A 139 -5.20 -3.98 3.71
N ALA A 140 -4.91 -2.70 3.51
CA ALA A 140 -3.78 -2.03 4.15
C ALA A 140 -3.92 -1.95 5.68
N ILE A 141 -5.14 -1.86 6.21
CA ILE A 141 -5.42 -1.84 7.66
C ILE A 141 -5.76 -3.23 8.23
N ASN A 142 -5.72 -4.29 7.43
CA ASN A 142 -6.10 -5.62 7.88
C ASN A 142 -5.14 -6.09 9.00
N PRO A 143 -5.63 -6.47 10.19
CA PRO A 143 -4.79 -6.88 11.31
C PRO A 143 -3.88 -8.06 10.98
N ASN A 144 -4.38 -9.08 10.27
CA ASN A 144 -3.57 -10.23 9.87
C ASN A 144 -2.46 -9.81 8.90
N PHE A 145 -2.76 -8.90 7.97
CA PHE A 145 -1.76 -8.36 7.05
C PHE A 145 -0.66 -7.61 7.80
N LEU A 146 -1.04 -6.67 8.68
CA LEU A 146 -0.10 -5.84 9.46
C LEU A 146 0.69 -6.65 10.50
N GLN A 147 0.14 -7.73 11.04
CA GLN A 147 0.85 -8.61 11.98
C GLN A 147 1.79 -9.61 11.29
N THR A 148 1.63 -9.86 9.99
CA THR A 148 2.47 -10.79 9.23
C THR A 148 3.49 -10.10 8.33
N ASN A 149 3.31 -8.80 8.07
CA ASN A 149 4.18 -7.99 7.21
C ASN A 149 4.76 -6.81 7.98
N VAL A 150 6.06 -6.56 7.82
CA VAL A 150 6.77 -5.46 8.47
C VAL A 150 7.53 -4.61 7.45
N GLY A 151 7.67 -3.32 7.74
CA GLY A 151 8.44 -2.39 6.93
C GLY A 151 8.09 -2.47 5.44
N TYR A 152 9.08 -2.73 4.58
CA TYR A 152 8.91 -2.82 3.13
C TYR A 152 7.85 -3.83 2.64
N ASN A 153 7.50 -4.83 3.46
CA ASN A 153 6.49 -5.84 3.11
C ASN A 153 5.06 -5.35 3.35
N THR A 154 4.85 -4.20 4.00
CA THR A 154 3.50 -3.61 4.14
C THR A 154 3.04 -2.87 2.88
N ARG A 155 3.85 -2.90 1.80
CA ARG A 155 3.42 -2.43 0.48
C ARG A 155 2.36 -3.35 -0.07
N ILE A 156 1.20 -2.78 -0.40
CA ILE A 156 0.07 -3.52 -0.93
C ILE A 156 -0.64 -2.69 -1.98
N GLY A 157 -0.73 -3.23 -3.20
CA GLY A 157 -1.40 -2.55 -4.28
C GLY A 157 -0.75 -1.22 -4.67
N PHE A 158 -1.43 -0.08 -4.45
CA PHE A 158 -0.89 1.26 -4.68
C PHE A 158 -0.31 1.91 -3.41
N TRP A 159 -0.52 1.29 -2.24
CA TRP A 159 0.07 1.76 -0.99
C TRP A 159 1.56 1.43 -0.97
N SER A 160 2.37 2.47 -0.88
CA SER A 160 3.81 2.35 -0.72
C SER A 160 4.22 2.80 0.68
N VAL A 161 5.33 2.26 1.16
CA VAL A 161 5.95 2.68 2.41
C VAL A 161 6.58 4.05 2.20
N GLU A 162 6.28 4.97 3.11
CA GLU A 162 6.94 6.26 3.24
C GLU A 162 7.98 6.15 4.36
N TYR A 163 9.20 6.63 4.11
CA TYR A 163 10.32 6.50 5.06
C TYR A 163 10.57 7.79 5.83
N GLU A 164 10.32 8.96 5.25
CA GLU A 164 10.61 10.24 5.92
C GLU A 164 9.53 10.64 6.93
N ALA A 165 8.26 10.34 6.61
CA ALA A 165 7.13 10.68 7.47
C ALA A 165 7.21 9.98 8.84
N PRO A 166 7.50 8.66 8.94
CA PRO A 166 7.67 8.00 10.23
C PRO A 166 8.80 8.59 11.07
N MET A 167 9.92 9.01 10.48
CA MET A 167 11.01 9.66 11.23
C MET A 167 10.55 10.97 11.86
N SER A 168 9.78 11.77 11.12
CA SER A 168 9.18 12.99 11.67
C SER A 168 8.15 12.69 12.76
N ALA A 169 7.41 11.59 12.62
CA ALA A 169 6.43 11.15 13.61
C ALA A 169 7.11 10.72 14.92
N TYR A 170 8.21 9.96 14.83
CA TYR A 170 9.03 9.60 15.98
C TYR A 170 9.63 10.83 16.67
N GLN A 171 10.08 11.84 15.92
CA GLN A 171 10.56 13.09 16.53
C GLN A 171 9.48 13.76 17.38
N LEU A 172 8.22 13.80 16.91
CA LEU A 172 7.11 14.35 17.71
C LEU A 172 6.86 13.54 19.00
N VAL A 173 7.13 12.23 19.00
CA VAL A 173 7.06 11.39 20.20
C VAL A 173 8.21 11.69 21.15
N GLU A 174 9.44 11.79 20.63
CA GLU A 174 10.63 12.13 21.42
C GLU A 174 10.52 13.53 22.07
N ASP A 175 9.93 14.48 21.35
CA ASP A 175 9.68 15.84 21.83
C ASP A 175 8.52 15.91 22.85
N GLY A 176 7.84 14.79 23.13
CA GLY A 176 6.70 14.72 24.06
C GLY A 176 5.44 15.42 23.56
N VAL A 177 5.34 15.66 22.25
CA VAL A 177 4.22 16.38 21.63
C VAL A 177 3.03 15.44 21.39
N VAL A 178 3.30 14.18 21.06
CA VAL A 178 2.30 13.12 20.87
C VAL A 178 2.77 11.83 21.52
N ASP A 179 1.84 11.03 22.03
CA ASP A 179 2.17 9.69 22.54
C ASP A 179 2.44 8.72 21.39
N LEU A 180 3.27 7.69 21.63
CA LEU A 180 3.59 6.68 20.61
C LEU A 180 2.33 5.96 20.08
N ASP A 181 1.38 5.68 20.97
CA ASP A 181 0.11 5.01 20.62
C ASP A 181 -0.80 5.88 19.73
N TYR A 182 -0.52 7.18 19.57
CA TYR A 182 -1.19 8.02 18.59
C TYR A 182 -0.99 7.52 17.14
N TRP A 183 0.16 6.90 16.88
CA TRP A 183 0.55 6.40 15.56
C TRP A 183 0.14 4.94 15.31
N ASP A 184 -0.72 4.38 16.18
CA ASP A 184 -1.36 3.09 15.90
C ASP A 184 -2.25 3.18 14.64
N VAL A 185 -2.85 2.05 14.22
CA VAL A 185 -3.50 1.96 12.91
C VAL A 185 -4.53 3.07 12.71
N SER A 186 -4.24 3.97 11.78
CA SER A 186 -5.04 5.15 11.47
C SER A 186 -4.96 5.48 9.99
N VAL A 187 -6.07 5.95 9.42
CA VAL A 187 -6.18 6.40 8.03
C VAL A 187 -6.34 7.91 8.02
N TYR A 188 -5.44 8.60 7.34
CA TYR A 188 -5.47 10.04 7.16
C TYR A 188 -5.86 10.35 5.73
N GLN A 189 -6.79 11.28 5.54
CA GLN A 189 -7.22 11.70 4.21
C GLN A 189 -7.43 13.20 4.17
N ARG A 190 -6.98 13.81 3.07
CA ARG A 190 -7.11 15.23 2.80
C ARG A 190 -8.30 15.50 1.89
N ASP A 191 -9.14 16.45 2.27
CA ASP A 191 -10.19 16.98 1.41
C ASP A 191 -10.04 18.50 1.23
N SER A 192 -11.07 19.16 0.69
CA SER A 192 -11.08 20.61 0.48
C SER A 192 -11.05 21.43 1.78
N THR A 193 -11.37 20.82 2.92
CA THR A 193 -11.45 21.48 4.23
C THR A 193 -10.20 21.28 5.08
N GLY A 194 -9.46 20.21 4.85
CA GLY A 194 -8.20 19.94 5.55
C GLY A 194 -7.89 18.46 5.64
N TRP A 195 -7.03 18.11 6.60
CA TRP A 195 -6.75 16.72 6.94
C TRP A 195 -7.81 16.20 7.90
N LYS A 196 -8.24 14.97 7.64
CA LYS A 196 -9.08 14.21 8.54
C LYS A 196 -8.42 12.88 8.89
N VAL A 197 -8.75 12.34 10.05
CA VAL A 197 -8.23 11.06 10.56
C VAL A 197 -9.37 10.13 10.94
N TRP A 198 -9.23 8.87 10.54
CA TRP A 198 -9.98 7.74 11.07
C TRP A 198 -9.02 6.87 11.90
N GLU A 199 -9.17 6.90 13.22
CA GLU A 199 -8.33 6.15 14.16
C GLU A 199 -8.83 4.70 14.27
N VAL A 200 -8.47 3.88 13.29
CA VAL A 200 -8.94 2.50 13.12
C VAL A 200 -8.79 1.69 14.39
N VAL A 201 -7.63 1.74 15.07
CA VAL A 201 -7.40 0.95 16.30
C VAL A 201 -8.28 1.41 17.47
N LYS A 202 -8.61 2.70 17.57
CA LYS A 202 -9.53 3.15 18.63
C LYS A 202 -10.94 2.61 18.38
N SER A 203 -11.36 2.51 17.12
CA SER A 203 -12.63 1.88 16.75
C SER A 203 -12.59 0.36 16.78
N ASN A 204 -11.43 -0.25 16.48
CA ASN A 204 -11.34 -1.66 16.12
C ASN A 204 -10.42 -2.54 17.00
N GLY A 205 -9.78 -1.99 18.03
CA GLY A 205 -8.83 -2.71 18.87
C GLY A 205 -7.51 -3.06 18.16
N ALA A 206 -6.42 -3.10 18.91
CA ALA A 206 -5.08 -3.43 18.39
C ALA A 206 -4.92 -4.88 17.91
N ASP A 207 -5.80 -5.78 18.38
CA ASP A 207 -5.83 -7.20 18.06
C ASP A 207 -6.74 -7.54 16.85
N GLY A 208 -7.43 -6.54 16.29
CA GLY A 208 -8.41 -6.75 15.23
C GLY A 208 -9.81 -7.15 15.71
N SER A 209 -10.08 -7.12 17.02
CA SER A 209 -11.38 -7.48 17.60
C SER A 209 -12.55 -6.70 17.01
N GLY A 210 -12.39 -5.41 16.71
CA GLY A 210 -13.43 -4.60 16.08
C GLY A 210 -13.46 -4.67 14.56
N TRP A 211 -12.40 -5.14 13.89
CA TRP A 211 -12.55 -5.64 12.50
C TRP A 211 -13.50 -6.85 12.48
N ASN A 212 -13.28 -7.80 13.41
CA ASN A 212 -14.19 -8.94 13.57
C ASN A 212 -15.60 -8.50 13.94
N ARG A 213 -15.75 -7.50 14.81
CA ARG A 213 -17.06 -6.91 15.17
C ARG A 213 -17.75 -6.24 13.98
N THR A 214 -17.03 -5.45 13.21
CA THR A 214 -17.55 -4.81 11.98
C THR A 214 -18.01 -5.87 11.00
N MET A 215 -17.21 -6.92 10.80
CA MET A 215 -17.58 -8.04 9.94
C MET A 215 -18.82 -8.78 10.47
N GLN A 216 -18.92 -9.01 11.78
CA GLN A 216 -20.09 -9.64 12.40
C GLN A 216 -21.36 -8.80 12.22
N ILE A 217 -21.29 -7.48 12.46
CA ILE A 217 -22.43 -6.56 12.27
C ILE A 217 -22.84 -6.51 10.81
N PHE A 218 -21.87 -6.39 9.90
CA PHE A 218 -22.12 -6.34 8.47
C PHE A 218 -22.80 -7.64 7.98
N MET A 219 -22.26 -8.80 8.35
CA MET A 219 -22.85 -10.09 7.98
C MET A 219 -24.24 -10.27 8.62
N GLY A 220 -24.42 -9.89 9.88
CA GLY A 220 -25.70 -9.92 10.56
C GLY A 220 -26.76 -9.03 9.91
N LYS A 221 -26.37 -7.87 9.35
CA LYS A 221 -27.27 -7.01 8.55
C LYS A 221 -27.72 -7.72 7.27
N LEU A 222 -26.81 -8.41 6.57
CA LEU A 222 -27.17 -9.18 5.38
C LEU A 222 -28.13 -10.33 5.73
N GLU A 223 -27.88 -11.05 6.82
CA GLU A 223 -28.77 -12.10 7.32
C GLU A 223 -30.15 -11.55 7.69
N ALA A 224 -30.22 -10.38 8.36
CA ALA A 224 -31.48 -9.71 8.70
C ALA A 224 -32.27 -9.24 7.47
N MET A 225 -31.60 -9.04 6.33
CA MET A 225 -32.22 -8.73 5.04
C MET A 225 -32.60 -9.99 4.24
N ASP A 226 -32.50 -11.18 4.83
CA ASP A 226 -32.70 -12.48 4.18
C ASP A 226 -31.71 -12.71 3.01
N LYS A 227 -30.48 -12.20 3.15
CA LYS A 227 -29.39 -12.27 2.16
C LYS A 227 -28.23 -13.16 2.64
N SER A 228 -28.51 -14.29 3.28
CA SER A 228 -27.48 -15.19 3.83
C SER A 228 -26.55 -15.76 2.75
N ASP A 229 -27.07 -16.09 1.56
CA ASP A 229 -26.26 -16.55 0.42
C ASP A 229 -25.29 -15.48 -0.09
N LEU A 230 -25.70 -14.20 -0.06
CA LEU A 230 -24.84 -13.06 -0.37
C LEU A 230 -23.69 -12.95 0.64
N ALA A 231 -23.97 -13.13 1.93
CA ALA A 231 -22.98 -13.09 3.00
C ALA A 231 -21.92 -14.19 2.83
N GLU A 232 -22.34 -15.42 2.50
CA GLU A 232 -21.41 -16.53 2.24
C GLU A 232 -20.52 -16.28 1.02
N LYS A 233 -21.11 -15.82 -0.10
CA LYS A 233 -20.37 -15.46 -1.32
C LYS A 233 -19.36 -14.35 -1.05
N PHE A 234 -19.76 -13.32 -0.31
CA PHE A 234 -18.86 -12.22 0.07
C PHE A 234 -17.70 -12.71 0.94
N LYS A 235 -17.97 -13.58 1.93
CA LYS A 235 -16.91 -14.18 2.77
C LYS A 235 -15.91 -15.00 1.97
N ALA A 236 -16.37 -15.82 1.03
CA ALA A 236 -15.50 -16.59 0.15
C ALA A 236 -14.64 -15.67 -0.75
N MET A 237 -15.22 -14.56 -1.19
CA MET A 237 -14.52 -13.54 -1.97
C MET A 237 -13.39 -12.88 -1.16
N LEU A 238 -13.66 -12.47 0.08
CA LEU A 238 -12.65 -11.92 1.00
C LEU A 238 -11.49 -12.90 1.28
N GLN A 239 -11.79 -14.19 1.39
CA GLN A 239 -10.73 -15.21 1.55
C GLN A 239 -9.87 -15.33 0.29
N THR A 240 -10.48 -15.28 -0.89
CA THR A 240 -9.75 -15.27 -2.17
C THR A 240 -8.83 -14.05 -2.26
N TYR A 241 -9.31 -12.89 -1.80
CA TYR A 241 -8.59 -11.63 -1.79
C TYR A 241 -7.39 -11.62 -0.84
N THR A 242 -7.49 -12.30 0.30
CA THR A 242 -6.37 -12.47 1.23
C THR A 242 -5.18 -13.17 0.55
N ASN A 243 -5.45 -14.04 -0.44
CA ASN A 243 -4.42 -14.81 -1.14
C ASN A 243 -3.87 -14.11 -2.39
N LEU A 244 -4.50 -13.04 -2.91
CA LEU A 244 -4.15 -12.37 -4.17
C LEU A 244 -4.28 -10.83 -4.08
N PRO A 245 -3.49 -10.16 -3.23
CA PRO A 245 -3.64 -8.73 -2.92
C PRO A 245 -3.51 -7.81 -4.14
N ASP A 246 -2.59 -8.10 -5.06
CA ASP A 246 -2.30 -7.23 -6.21
C ASP A 246 -3.42 -7.24 -7.28
N ARG A 247 -4.25 -8.29 -7.32
CA ARG A 247 -5.32 -8.44 -8.33
C ARG A 247 -6.54 -7.54 -8.04
N ILE A 248 -6.63 -7.00 -6.82
CA ILE A 248 -7.87 -6.37 -6.32
C ILE A 248 -8.02 -4.94 -6.79
N LEU A 249 -6.92 -4.30 -7.19
CA LEU A 249 -6.92 -2.93 -7.71
C LEU A 249 -7.13 -2.86 -9.22
N THR A 250 -7.41 -3.99 -9.85
CA THR A 250 -7.78 -4.03 -11.26
C THR A 250 -9.31 -4.11 -11.39
N PRO A 251 -9.90 -3.67 -12.51
CA PRO A 251 -11.32 -3.85 -12.75
C PRO A 251 -11.79 -5.29 -12.55
N GLU A 252 -10.95 -6.29 -12.78
CA GLU A 252 -11.25 -7.72 -12.56
C GLU A 252 -11.36 -8.10 -11.08
N GLY A 253 -10.76 -7.34 -10.17
CA GLY A 253 -10.85 -7.55 -8.73
C GLY A 253 -12.02 -6.80 -8.06
N ILE A 254 -12.36 -5.62 -8.59
CA ILE A 254 -13.39 -4.70 -8.06
C ILE A 254 -14.79 -5.14 -8.50
N ARG A 255 -14.97 -5.41 -9.80
CA ARG A 255 -16.27 -5.74 -10.41
C ARG A 255 -17.01 -6.89 -9.70
N PRO A 256 -16.36 -7.98 -9.27
CA PRO A 256 -17.06 -9.07 -8.60
C PRO A 256 -17.79 -8.64 -7.31
N VAL A 257 -17.20 -7.76 -6.49
CA VAL A 257 -17.87 -7.26 -5.27
C VAL A 257 -19.05 -6.38 -5.66
N GLU A 258 -18.84 -5.48 -6.61
CA GLU A 258 -19.87 -4.55 -7.04
C GLU A 258 -21.07 -5.28 -7.66
N GLU A 259 -20.82 -6.21 -8.59
CA GLU A 259 -21.83 -7.06 -9.22
C GLU A 259 -22.55 -7.91 -8.18
N LEU A 260 -21.82 -8.48 -7.22
CA LEU A 260 -22.40 -9.31 -6.17
C LEU A 260 -23.46 -8.55 -5.36
N PHE A 261 -23.21 -7.29 -4.99
CA PHE A 261 -24.17 -6.47 -4.24
C PHE A 261 -25.22 -5.80 -5.13
N LYS A 262 -24.85 -5.35 -6.34
CA LYS A 262 -25.80 -4.77 -7.32
C LYS A 262 -26.86 -5.76 -7.75
N ASN A 263 -26.52 -7.04 -7.92
CA ASN A 263 -27.48 -8.10 -8.26
C ASN A 263 -28.59 -8.26 -7.21
N GLU A 264 -28.33 -7.83 -5.97
CA GLU A 264 -29.28 -7.86 -4.86
C GLU A 264 -29.90 -6.48 -4.58
N ASN A 265 -29.68 -5.49 -5.46
CA ASN A 265 -30.06 -4.08 -5.29
C ASN A 265 -29.51 -3.43 -3.99
N LEU A 266 -28.30 -3.81 -3.59
CA LEU A 266 -27.63 -3.27 -2.41
C LEU A 266 -26.40 -2.44 -2.80
N ASP A 267 -26.12 -1.40 -2.02
CA ASP A 267 -24.89 -0.62 -2.10
C ASP A 267 -23.91 -1.10 -1.02
N PHE A 268 -22.84 -1.77 -1.45
CA PHE A 268 -21.81 -2.30 -0.57
C PHE A 268 -21.16 -1.22 0.30
N VAL A 269 -20.81 -0.07 -0.30
CA VAL A 269 -20.06 0.99 0.38
C VAL A 269 -20.92 1.60 1.48
N VAL A 270 -22.20 1.81 1.21
CA VAL A 270 -23.16 2.32 2.21
C VAL A 270 -23.32 1.34 3.36
N LEU A 271 -23.66 0.08 3.07
CA LEU A 271 -23.89 -0.96 4.09
C LEU A 271 -22.67 -1.18 4.97
N TRP A 272 -21.47 -1.18 4.37
CA TRP A 272 -20.23 -1.34 5.11
C TRP A 272 -19.97 -0.17 6.05
N ASN A 273 -20.13 1.07 5.57
CA ASN A 273 -19.94 2.26 6.39
C ASN A 273 -20.92 2.31 7.58
N GLU A 274 -22.14 1.82 7.40
CA GLU A 274 -23.09 1.66 8.51
C GLU A 274 -22.61 0.64 9.55
N GLY A 275 -22.16 -0.54 9.10
CA GLY A 275 -21.62 -1.57 10.00
C GLY A 275 -20.40 -1.08 10.77
N LEU A 276 -19.53 -0.31 10.11
CA LEU A 276 -18.36 0.31 10.75
C LEU A 276 -18.77 1.33 11.82
N ARG A 277 -19.78 2.16 11.55
CA ARG A 277 -20.30 3.14 12.50
C ARG A 277 -20.86 2.47 13.75
N GLU A 278 -21.65 1.41 13.56
CA GLU A 278 -22.22 0.64 14.67
C GLU A 278 -21.14 -0.05 15.50
N ALA A 279 -20.15 -0.68 14.86
CA ALA A 279 -19.02 -1.30 15.55
C ALA A 279 -18.25 -0.30 16.43
N SER A 280 -18.03 0.92 15.90
CA SER A 280 -17.34 2.01 16.61
C SER A 280 -18.16 2.50 17.81
N SER A 281 -19.48 2.66 17.66
CA SER A 281 -20.35 3.11 18.77
C SER A 281 -20.40 2.13 19.94
N VAL A 282 -20.23 0.83 19.67
CA VAL A 282 -20.16 -0.22 20.72
C VAL A 282 -18.79 -0.27 21.39
N ALA A 283 -17.75 0.31 20.79
CA ALA A 283 -16.42 0.42 21.41
C ALA A 283 -16.33 1.62 22.38
N ASP A 284 -17.13 2.66 22.15
CA ASP A 284 -17.18 3.89 22.96
C ASP A 284 -18.15 3.80 24.16
N ALA A 285 -18.92 2.70 24.29
CA ALA A 285 -19.92 2.46 25.34
C ALA A 285 -19.40 1.52 26.44
#